data_AF-A0A1I7RV43-F1
#
_entry.id   AF-A0A1I7RV43-F1
#
_cell.length_a   1.000
_cell.length_b   1.000
_cell.length_c   1.000
_cell.angle_alpha   90.00
_cell.angle_beta   90.00
_cell.angle_gamma   90.00
#
_symmetry.space_group_name_H-M   'P 1'
#
loop_
_entity.id
_entity.type
_entity.pdbx_description
1 polymer ?
#
loop_
_entity_poly.entity_id
_entity_poly.type
_entity_poly.pdbx_seq_one_letter_code
_entity_poly.pdbx_strand_id
1 'polypeptide(L)'
;MRVPHLKFLANTTLYACVEYLPNTRLYCYLTALVCIFFICLEFIAFAVLYREVHRNSAKLSLQTHRMQLVLLRAVAFQLLNYFVIVILPVVLSTIAFGVQFKYTEELTTLTETCLTLHGIIDYVCILYFITPYRRAVGRLVRWQKKVKSESVVVATRRLNVSQRSI
;
A
#
# COMPACT_ATOMS: atom_id res chain seq x y z
N MET A 1 -11.45 -19.05 26.58
CA MET A 1 -11.19 -20.47 26.90
C MET A 1 -9.94 -20.90 26.14
N ARG A 2 -8.86 -21.28 26.84
CA ARG A 2 -7.60 -21.76 26.24
C ARG A 2 -7.64 -23.28 26.24
N VAL A 3 -7.69 -23.87 25.06
CA VAL A 3 -7.76 -25.31 24.88
C VAL A 3 -6.33 -25.85 24.75
N PRO A 4 -5.79 -26.58 25.74
CA PRO A 4 -4.35 -26.89 25.83
C PRO A 4 -3.85 -27.87 24.77
N HIS A 5 -4.70 -28.74 24.23
CA HIS A 5 -4.33 -29.67 23.15
C HIS A 5 -4.21 -28.98 21.77
N LEU A 6 -4.87 -27.83 21.59
CA LEU A 6 -4.70 -27.01 20.39
C LEU A 6 -3.43 -26.16 20.43
N LYS A 7 -2.76 -25.99 21.57
CA LYS A 7 -1.45 -25.32 21.62
C LYS A 7 -0.37 -26.17 20.97
N PHE A 8 -0.39 -27.48 21.21
CA PHE A 8 0.54 -28.39 20.55
C PHE A 8 0.24 -28.42 19.05
N LEU A 9 -1.03 -28.56 18.63
CA LEU A 9 -1.35 -28.49 17.22
C LEU A 9 -1.01 -27.12 16.59
N ALA A 10 -1.34 -25.98 17.19
CA ALA A 10 -1.02 -24.66 16.63
C ALA A 10 0.49 -24.42 16.55
N ASN A 11 1.24 -24.76 17.61
CA ASN A 11 2.70 -24.67 17.62
C ASN A 11 3.38 -25.72 16.71
N THR A 12 2.67 -26.75 16.24
CA THR A 12 3.24 -27.75 15.33
C THR A 12 2.73 -27.57 13.90
N THR A 13 1.52 -27.04 13.67
CA THR A 13 0.92 -26.90 12.33
C THR A 13 1.26 -25.58 11.66
N LEU A 14 1.42 -24.49 12.41
CA LEU A 14 1.94 -23.24 11.82
C LEU A 14 3.46 -23.32 11.57
N TYR A 15 4.20 -23.92 12.51
CA TYR A 15 5.65 -24.12 12.39
C TYR A 15 6.02 -25.20 11.35
N ALA A 16 5.30 -26.33 11.28
CA ALA A 16 5.65 -27.40 10.33
C ALA A 16 5.34 -27.09 8.86
N CYS A 17 4.46 -26.13 8.55
CA CYS A 17 4.17 -25.81 7.15
C CYS A 17 5.29 -25.02 6.45
N VAL A 18 6.24 -24.41 7.18
CA VAL A 18 7.33 -23.63 6.55
C VAL A 18 8.73 -24.13 6.93
N GLU A 19 8.94 -24.67 8.13
CA GLU A 19 10.27 -25.20 8.52
C GLU A 19 10.66 -26.50 7.78
N TYR A 20 9.71 -27.20 7.15
CA TYR A 20 9.93 -28.54 6.59
C TYR A 20 9.69 -28.69 5.08
N LEU A 21 9.77 -27.61 4.28
CA LEU A 21 9.94 -27.82 2.84
C LEU A 21 11.42 -28.10 2.54
N PRO A 22 11.78 -29.23 1.89
CA PRO A 22 13.15 -29.49 1.44
C PRO A 22 13.69 -28.41 0.48
N ASN A 23 12.85 -27.45 0.09
CA ASN A 23 13.08 -26.40 -0.88
C ASN A 23 13.14 -24.99 -0.26
N THR A 24 13.20 -24.79 1.07
CA THR A 24 13.21 -23.44 1.68
C THR A 24 14.29 -22.53 1.08
N ARG A 25 15.48 -23.07 0.81
CA ARG A 25 16.56 -22.34 0.13
C ARG A 25 16.18 -21.93 -1.29
N LEU A 26 15.54 -22.82 -2.05
CA LEU A 26 15.05 -22.53 -3.40
C LEU A 26 14.02 -21.40 -3.37
N TYR A 27 13.08 -21.41 -2.41
CA TYR A 27 12.12 -20.31 -2.24
C TYR A 27 12.82 -18.99 -1.94
N CYS A 28 13.82 -18.97 -1.04
CA CYS A 28 14.58 -17.76 -0.76
C CYS A 28 15.28 -17.20 -2.01
N TYR A 29 15.90 -18.06 -2.82
CA TYR A 29 16.53 -17.65 -4.08
C TYR A 29 15.52 -17.13 -5.09
N LEU A 30 14.36 -17.79 -5.24
CA LEU A 30 13.31 -17.33 -6.14
C LEU A 30 12.76 -15.97 -5.71
N THR A 31 12.48 -15.78 -4.41
CA THR A 31 12.04 -14.49 -3.88
C THR A 31 13.07 -13.40 -4.15
N ALA A 32 14.36 -13.66 -3.90
CA ALA A 32 15.42 -12.71 -4.18
C ALA A 32 15.49 -12.34 -5.68
N LEU A 33 15.39 -13.32 -6.58
CA LEU A 33 15.36 -13.07 -8.03
C LEU A 33 14.16 -12.21 -8.45
N VAL A 34 12.98 -12.49 -7.90
CA VAL A 34 11.76 -11.70 -8.15
C VAL A 34 11.95 -10.26 -7.64
N CYS A 35 12.46 -10.06 -6.43
CA CYS A 35 12.74 -8.73 -5.89
C CYS A 35 13.74 -7.97 -6.79
N ILE A 36 14.84 -8.59 -7.18
CA ILE A 36 15.84 -7.97 -8.07
C ILE A 36 15.20 -7.57 -9.41
N PHE A 37 14.39 -8.46 -10.00
CA PHE A 37 13.71 -8.18 -11.25
C PHE A 37 12.80 -6.94 -11.16
N PHE A 38 11.96 -6.86 -10.12
CA PHE A 38 11.06 -5.71 -9.92
C PHE A 38 11.83 -4.43 -9.60
N ILE A 39 12.86 -4.49 -8.76
CA ILE A 39 13.74 -3.33 -8.47
C ILE A 39 14.36 -2.79 -9.76
N CYS A 40 14.93 -3.67 -10.59
CA CYS A 40 15.50 -3.27 -11.88
C CYS A 40 14.45 -2.64 -12.79
N LEU A 41 13.27 -3.24 -12.89
CA LEU A 41 12.16 -2.74 -13.72
C LEU A 41 11.72 -1.34 -13.28
N GLU A 42 11.57 -1.12 -11.97
CA GLU A 42 11.18 0.17 -11.39
C GLU A 42 12.22 1.26 -11.65
N PHE A 43 13.50 0.96 -11.44
CA PHE A 43 14.57 1.93 -11.72
C PHE A 43 14.67 2.26 -13.22
N ILE A 44 14.50 1.27 -14.10
CA ILE A 44 14.47 1.50 -15.56
C ILE A 44 13.28 2.38 -15.93
N ALA A 45 12.08 2.05 -15.43
CA ALA A 45 10.88 2.84 -15.69
C ALA A 45 11.01 4.28 -15.19
N PHE A 46 11.56 4.46 -13.98
CA PHE A 46 11.82 5.78 -13.41
C PHE A 46 12.85 6.56 -14.22
N ALA A 47 13.94 5.92 -14.67
CA ALA A 47 14.96 6.56 -15.51
C ALA A 47 14.41 6.98 -16.88
N VAL A 48 13.56 6.15 -17.49
CA VAL A 48 12.86 6.50 -18.74
C VAL A 48 11.94 7.69 -18.52
N LEU A 49 11.15 7.69 -17.45
CA LEU A 49 10.27 8.81 -17.11
C LEU A 49 11.07 10.10 -16.88
N TYR A 50 12.14 10.03 -16.08
CA TYR A 50 13.03 11.16 -15.82
C TYR A 50 13.58 11.73 -17.13
N ARG A 51 14.12 10.87 -18.00
CA ARG A 51 14.66 11.26 -19.31
C ARG A 51 13.61 11.95 -20.18
N GLU A 52 12.39 11.42 -20.25
CA GLU A 52 11.32 11.99 -21.09
C GLU A 52 10.86 13.37 -20.59
N VAL A 53 10.73 13.55 -19.27
CA VAL A 53 10.37 14.85 -18.69
C VAL A 53 11.43 15.91 -19.03
N HIS A 54 12.71 15.57 -18.88
CA HIS A 54 13.80 16.51 -19.16
C HIS A 54 14.00 16.76 -20.66
N ARG A 55 13.89 15.74 -21.51
CA ARG A 55 14.05 15.87 -22.97
C ARG A 55 12.96 16.74 -23.60
N ASN A 56 11.73 16.62 -23.11
CA ASN A 56 10.58 17.35 -23.66
C ASN A 56 10.36 18.71 -22.99
N SER A 57 11.19 19.10 -22.03
CA SER A 57 11.03 20.34 -21.25
C SER A 57 10.88 21.59 -22.11
N ALA A 58 11.61 21.70 -23.23
CA ALA A 58 11.53 22.81 -24.17
C ALA A 58 10.29 22.79 -25.09
N LYS A 59 9.67 21.62 -25.28
CA LYS A 59 8.50 21.43 -26.16
C LYS A 59 7.17 21.57 -25.43
N LEU A 60 7.19 21.46 -24.10
CA LEU A 60 6.02 21.47 -23.26
C LEU A 60 5.69 22.89 -22.79
N SER A 61 4.41 23.17 -22.60
CA SER A 61 4.01 24.40 -21.90
C SER A 61 4.57 24.38 -20.47
N LEU A 62 4.85 25.57 -19.92
CA LEU A 62 5.36 25.73 -18.56
C LEU A 62 4.46 25.02 -17.52
N GLN A 63 3.14 25.08 -17.73
CA GLN A 63 2.17 24.42 -16.85
C GLN A 63 2.28 22.90 -16.91
N THR A 64 2.35 22.31 -18.11
CA THR A 64 2.49 20.86 -18.28
C THR A 64 3.81 20.34 -17.73
N HIS A 65 4.91 21.05 -17.99
CA HIS A 65 6.21 20.69 -17.46
C HIS A 65 6.24 20.70 -15.92
N ARG A 66 5.64 21.73 -15.29
CA ARG A 66 5.47 21.77 -13.82
C ARG A 66 4.67 20.58 -13.30
N MET A 67 3.60 20.20 -13.98
CA MET A 67 2.80 19.03 -13.60
C MET A 67 3.62 17.72 -13.69
N GLN A 68 4.41 17.56 -14.75
CA GLN A 68 5.28 16.40 -14.91
C GLN A 68 6.35 16.31 -13.81
N LEU A 69 6.96 17.43 -13.41
CA LEU A 69 7.93 17.45 -12.31
C LEU A 69 7.28 17.08 -10.96
N VAL A 70 6.04 17.52 -10.72
CA VAL A 70 5.29 17.12 -9.52
C VAL A 70 4.99 15.62 -9.55
N LEU A 71 4.59 15.08 -10.70
CA LEU A 71 4.37 13.64 -10.86
C LEU A 71 5.67 12.85 -10.61
N LEU A 72 6.79 13.29 -11.19
CA LEU A 72 8.10 12.65 -11.02
C LEU A 72 8.53 12.62 -9.55
N ARG A 73 8.29 13.71 -8.80
CA ARG A 73 8.54 13.76 -7.35
C ARG A 73 7.64 12.79 -6.58
N ALA A 74 6.36 12.69 -6.95
CA ALA A 74 5.43 11.75 -6.33
C ALA A 74 5.89 10.30 -6.54
N VAL A 75 6.27 9.94 -7.77
CA VAL A 75 6.79 8.61 -8.11
C VAL A 75 8.10 8.32 -7.38
N ALA A 76 9.00 9.30 -7.28
CA ALA A 76 10.24 9.14 -6.50
C ALA A 76 9.97 8.84 -5.02
N PHE A 77 8.98 9.51 -4.43
CA PHE A 77 8.57 9.26 -3.05
C PHE A 77 7.92 7.88 -2.89
N GLN A 78 7.09 7.44 -3.85
CA GLN A 78 6.50 6.10 -3.87
C GLN A 78 7.57 5.01 -4.01
N LEU A 79 8.59 5.21 -4.84
CA LEU A 79 9.74 4.30 -4.94
C LEU A 79 10.44 4.18 -3.59
N LEU A 80 10.75 5.31 -2.94
CA LEU A 80 11.37 5.31 -1.62
C LEU A 80 10.49 4.57 -0.59
N ASN A 81 9.19 4.82 -0.61
CA ASN A 81 8.21 4.14 0.25
C ASN A 81 8.23 2.62 0.03
N TYR A 82 8.23 2.17 -1.23
CA TYR A 82 8.32 0.76 -1.60
C TYR A 82 9.63 0.12 -1.08
N PHE A 83 10.77 0.79 -1.22
CA PHE A 83 12.04 0.25 -0.70
C PHE A 83 12.04 0.09 0.82
N VAL A 84 11.55 1.10 1.55
CA VAL A 84 11.59 1.13 3.02
C VAL A 84 10.54 0.20 3.63
N ILE A 85 9.33 0.19 3.09
CA ILE A 85 8.19 -0.50 3.70
C ILE A 85 7.98 -1.89 3.10
N VAL A 86 8.41 -2.16 1.87
CA VAL A 86 8.20 -3.47 1.23
C VAL A 86 9.50 -4.25 1.12
N ILE A 87 10.48 -3.72 0.37
CA ILE A 87 11.70 -4.48 0.06
C ILE A 87 12.48 -4.80 1.33
N LEU A 88 12.66 -3.84 2.23
CA LEU A 88 13.45 -4.06 3.45
C LEU A 88 12.85 -5.16 4.35
N PRO A 89 11.55 -5.13 4.73
CA PRO A 89 10.95 -6.22 5.50
C PRO A 89 10.99 -7.58 4.78
N VAL A 90 10.75 -7.61 3.47
CA VAL A 90 10.81 -8.86 2.67
C VAL A 90 12.22 -9.47 2.69
N VAL A 91 13.26 -8.65 2.51
CA VAL A 91 14.66 -9.11 2.57
C VAL A 91 15.00 -9.62 3.97
N LEU A 92 14.62 -8.88 5.02
CA LEU A 92 14.84 -9.30 6.41
C LEU A 92 14.12 -10.63 6.71
N SER A 93 12.86 -10.77 6.28
CA SER A 93 12.09 -12.00 6.43
C SER A 93 12.74 -13.16 5.67
N THR A 94 13.23 -12.92 4.46
CA THR A 94 13.90 -13.95 3.65
C THR A 94 15.21 -14.40 4.30
N ILE A 95 16.01 -13.47 4.85
CA ILE A 95 17.22 -13.80 5.60
C ILE A 95 16.88 -14.61 6.84
N ALA A 96 15.87 -14.18 7.62
CA ALA A 96 15.40 -14.86 8.81
C ALA A 96 14.96 -16.31 8.51
N PHE A 97 14.21 -16.52 7.42
CA PHE A 97 13.87 -17.85 6.92
C PHE A 97 15.12 -18.67 6.56
N GLY A 98 16.08 -18.06 5.85
CA GLY A 98 17.31 -18.74 5.42
C GLY A 98 18.22 -19.21 6.56
N VAL A 99 18.26 -18.45 7.67
CA VAL A 99 19.07 -18.77 8.86
C VAL A 99 18.27 -19.47 9.97
N GLN A 100 17.01 -19.83 9.71
CA GLN A 100 16.10 -20.44 10.70
C GLN A 100 16.00 -19.61 11.99
N PHE A 101 15.77 -18.31 11.84
CA PHE A 101 15.67 -17.40 12.98
C PHE A 101 14.45 -17.73 13.86
N LYS A 102 14.61 -17.65 15.18
CA LYS A 102 13.59 -18.05 16.15
C LYS A 102 12.26 -17.29 16.00
N TYR A 103 12.30 -16.02 15.60
CA TYR A 103 11.13 -15.14 15.49
C TYR A 103 10.70 -14.91 14.03
N THR A 104 10.86 -15.93 13.20
CA THR A 104 10.55 -15.83 11.77
C THR A 104 9.05 -15.62 11.53
N GLU A 105 8.18 -16.21 12.36
CA GLU A 105 6.73 -16.04 12.26
C GLU A 105 6.33 -14.58 12.51
N GLU A 106 6.81 -13.98 13.60
CA GLU A 106 6.52 -12.59 13.95
C GLU A 106 7.05 -11.62 12.88
N LEU A 107 8.22 -11.91 12.32
CA LEU A 107 8.80 -11.11 11.24
C LEU A 107 8.01 -11.25 9.92
N THR A 108 7.44 -12.42 9.65
CA THR A 108 6.57 -12.65 8.49
C THR A 108 5.28 -11.86 8.63
N THR A 109 4.62 -11.92 9.79
CA THR A 109 3.42 -11.12 10.06
C THR A 109 3.70 -9.62 9.98
N LEU A 110 4.85 -9.17 10.48
CA LEU A 110 5.27 -7.77 10.35
C LEU A 110 5.45 -7.39 8.86
N THR A 111 6.08 -8.26 8.08
CA THR A 111 6.29 -8.06 6.63
C THR A 111 4.97 -7.96 5.88
N GLU A 112 4.02 -8.84 6.15
CA GLU A 112 2.67 -8.78 5.55
C GLU A 112 1.90 -7.51 5.95
N THR A 113 2.05 -7.08 7.21
CA THR A 113 1.47 -5.83 7.70
C THR A 113 2.06 -4.63 6.95
N CYS A 114 3.39 -4.58 6.80
CA CYS A 114 4.07 -3.54 6.05
C CYS A 114 3.64 -3.52 4.58
N LEU A 115 3.52 -4.68 3.93
CA LEU A 115 3.04 -4.79 2.56
C LEU A 115 1.61 -4.23 2.39
N THR A 116 0.74 -4.50 3.35
CA THR A 116 -0.63 -3.96 3.37
C THR A 116 -0.63 -2.44 3.58
N LEU A 117 0.19 -1.95 4.51
CA LEU A 117 0.34 -0.51 4.80
C LEU A 117 0.93 0.27 3.62
N HIS A 118 1.85 -0.32 2.86
CA HIS A 118 2.43 0.31 1.67
C HIS A 118 1.35 0.76 0.69
N GLY A 119 0.36 -0.11 0.38
CA GLY A 119 -0.74 0.26 -0.52
C GLY A 119 -1.55 1.45 -0.02
N ILE A 120 -1.83 1.50 1.28
CA ILE A 120 -2.54 2.63 1.91
C ILE A 120 -1.73 3.92 1.78
N ILE A 121 -0.43 3.85 2.08
CA ILE A 121 0.49 5.00 2.03
C ILE A 121 0.62 5.51 0.59
N ASP A 122 0.68 4.61 -0.40
CA ASP A 122 0.76 4.97 -1.82
C ASP A 122 -0.48 5.73 -2.28
N TYR A 123 -1.68 5.30 -1.87
CA TYR A 123 -2.91 6.05 -2.13
C TYR A 123 -2.88 7.44 -1.48
N VAL A 124 -2.42 7.54 -0.22
CA VAL A 124 -2.27 8.83 0.47
C VAL A 124 -1.27 9.72 -0.26
N CYS A 125 -0.16 9.18 -0.76
CA CYS A 125 0.84 9.93 -1.53
C CYS A 125 0.25 10.50 -2.82
N ILE A 126 -0.52 9.71 -3.58
CA ILE A 126 -1.22 10.19 -4.78
C ILE A 126 -2.17 11.34 -4.43
N LEU A 127 -2.96 11.19 -3.38
CA LEU A 127 -3.91 12.22 -2.95
C LEU A 127 -3.20 13.49 -2.46
N TYR A 128 -2.02 13.36 -1.84
CA TYR A 128 -1.25 14.48 -1.35
C TYR A 128 -0.57 15.25 -2.50
N PHE A 129 0.20 14.56 -3.34
CA PHE A 129 1.02 15.18 -4.38
C PHE A 129 0.22 15.56 -5.64
N ILE A 130 -0.77 14.76 -6.04
CA ILE A 130 -1.43 14.92 -7.34
C ILE A 130 -2.74 15.70 -7.19
N THR A 131 -2.64 17.03 -7.34
CA THR A 131 -3.73 18.00 -7.19
C THR A 131 -5.09 17.61 -7.83
N PRO A 132 -5.20 17.12 -9.08
CA PRO A 132 -6.49 16.74 -9.64
C PRO A 132 -7.20 15.64 -8.83
N TYR A 133 -6.46 14.67 -8.29
CA TYR A 133 -7.01 13.61 -7.45
C TYR A 133 -7.52 14.18 -6.12
N ARG A 134 -6.74 15.04 -5.45
CA ARG A 134 -7.17 15.74 -4.24
C ARG A 134 -8.46 16.52 -4.44
N ARG A 135 -8.58 17.24 -5.56
CA ARG A 135 -9.78 18.00 -5.91
C ARG A 135 -10.98 17.08 -6.18
N ALA A 136 -10.77 15.95 -6.86
CA ALA A 136 -11.81 14.96 -7.12
C ALA A 136 -12.37 14.38 -5.82
N VAL A 137 -11.49 13.89 -4.93
CA VAL A 137 -11.88 13.34 -3.62
C VAL A 137 -12.55 14.40 -2.75
N GLY A 138 -12.01 15.63 -2.71
CA GLY A 138 -12.63 16.73 -1.97
C GLY A 138 -14.04 17.07 -2.48
N ARG A 139 -14.30 16.97 -3.78
CA ARG A 139 -15.66 17.12 -4.35
C ARG A 139 -16.59 15.98 -3.90
N LEU A 140 -16.12 14.74 -3.93
CA LEU A 140 -16.90 13.58 -3.50
C LEU A 140 -17.28 13.68 -2.01
N VAL A 141 -16.33 14.02 -1.14
CA VAL A 141 -16.57 14.18 0.30
C VAL A 141 -17.58 15.30 0.56
N ARG A 142 -17.47 16.44 -0.14
CA ARG A 142 -18.45 17.53 -0.02
C ARG A 142 -19.83 17.11 -0.49
N TRP A 143 -19.92 16.35 -1.58
CA TRP A 143 -21.18 15.82 -2.08
C TRP A 143 -21.82 14.86 -1.07
N GLN A 144 -21.06 13.93 -0.49
CA GLN A 144 -21.57 13.02 0.54
C GLN A 144 -22.08 13.77 1.78
N LYS A 145 -21.36 14.80 2.24
CA LYS A 145 -21.81 15.65 3.34
C LYS A 145 -23.13 16.35 3.01
N LYS A 146 -23.28 16.87 1.79
CA LYS A 146 -24.51 17.51 1.32
C LYS A 146 -25.68 16.53 1.32
N VAL A 147 -25.51 15.35 0.73
CA VAL A 147 -26.55 14.30 0.68
C VAL A 147 -26.98 13.86 2.09
N LYS A 148 -26.02 13.67 3.01
CA LYS A 148 -26.32 13.32 4.40
C LYS A 148 -27.07 14.43 5.13
N SER A 149 -26.75 15.69 4.85
CA SER A 149 -27.46 16.84 5.42
C SER A 149 -28.91 16.89 4.94
N GLU A 150 -29.12 16.72 3.63
CA GLU A 150 -30.46 16.74 3.03
C GLU A 150 -31.34 15.57 3.51
N SER A 151 -30.78 14.37 3.65
CA SER A 151 -31.53 13.20 4.15
C SER A 151 -31.96 13.35 5.62
N VAL A 152 -31.11 13.94 6.47
CA VAL A 152 -31.47 14.27 7.86
C VAL A 152 -32.59 15.30 7.90
N VAL A 153 -32.52 16.36 7.10
CA VAL A 153 -33.57 17.40 7.04
C VAL A 153 -34.92 16.80 6.61
N VAL A 154 -34.92 15.92 5.60
CA VAL A 154 -36.14 15.24 5.14
C VAL A 154 -36.71 14.31 6.21
N ALA A 155 -35.88 13.56 6.92
CA ALA A 155 -36.31 12.68 8.01
C ALA A 155 -36.96 13.46 9.15
N THR A 156 -36.33 14.56 9.61
CA THR A 156 -36.88 15.43 10.65
C THR A 156 -38.21 16.06 10.24
N ARG A 157 -38.35 16.46 8.97
CA ARG A 157 -39.61 17.02 8.46
C ARG A 157 -40.75 16.01 8.47
N ARG A 158 -40.50 14.75 8.12
CA ARG A 158 -41.51 13.67 8.17
C ARG A 158 -41.97 13.39 9.59
N LEU A 159 -41.05 13.37 10.56
CA LEU A 159 -41.38 13.17 11.98
C LEU A 159 -42.27 14.30 12.53
N ASN A 160 -41.94 15.55 12.24
CA ASN A 160 -42.74 16.70 12.67
C ASN A 160 -44.14 16.73 12.05
N VAL A 161 -44.31 16.23 10.82
CA VAL A 161 -45.62 16.10 10.18
C VAL A 161 -46.44 14.99 10.85
N SER A 162 -45.82 13.84 11.14
CA SER A 162 -46.47 12.72 11.84
C SER A 162 -46.93 13.06 13.26
N GLN A 163 -46.24 13.94 13.97
CA GLN A 163 -46.63 14.36 15.33
C GLN A 163 -47.76 15.39 15.35
N ARG A 164 -48.02 16.09 14.24
CA ARG A 164 -49.14 17.06 14.13
C ARG A 164 -50.45 16.42 13.68
N SER A 165 -50.41 15.15 13.25
CA SER A 165 -51.56 14.37 12.82
C SER A 165 -52.15 13.46 13.92
N ILE A 166 -51.67 13.60 15.15
CA ILE A 166 -52.19 12.97 16.38
C ILE A 166 -52.73 14.09 17.26
#